data_AF-A0A850XFJ1-F1
#
_entry.id   AF-A0A850XFJ1-F1
#
_cell.length_a   1.000
_cell.length_b   1.000
_cell.length_c   1.000
_cell.angle_alpha   90.00
_cell.angle_beta   90.00
_cell.angle_gamma   90.00
#
_symmetry.space_group_name_H-M   'P 1'
#
loop_
_entity.id
_entity.type
_entity.pdbx_description
1 polymer ?
#
loop_
_entity_poly.entity_id
_entity_poly.type
_entity_poly.pdbx_seq_one_letter_code
_entity_poly.pdbx_strand_id
1 'polypeptide(L)'
;AALPPADALALVALLWAPWRALDGAPLAELSGDHDFQLFLHKNLEFTRKIKGDVAALQRAVCDTFQLCKEEELLLVRQDLGIAQAPLEQCHSRSFQPEACFSQIRDGLRSYHSSLATVLELLPTHAGLVETLQLDAANLSSNIQQQMEDLGLATVTFPSEDRSPLPAFSSRFQHQVGGFFILANFQRFLETAYRALRHLARL
;
A
#
# COMPACT_ATOMS: atom_id res chain seq x y z
N ALA A 1 -57.72 -48.94 -7.41
CA ALA A 1 -56.42 -48.87 -6.71
C ALA A 1 -55.73 -47.60 -7.16
N ALA A 2 -55.51 -46.67 -6.24
CA ALA A 2 -54.86 -45.39 -6.47
C ALA A 2 -53.35 -45.53 -6.26
N LEU A 3 -52.56 -44.93 -7.16
CA LEU A 3 -51.16 -44.54 -6.92
C LEU A 3 -50.97 -43.12 -7.51
N PRO A 4 -50.24 -42.21 -6.82
CA PRO A 4 -50.36 -40.77 -7.03
C PRO A 4 -49.47 -40.22 -8.16
N PRO A 5 -49.83 -39.07 -8.77
CA PRO A 5 -48.97 -38.33 -9.68
C PRO A 5 -48.10 -37.35 -8.88
N ALA A 6 -46.97 -37.80 -8.33
CA ALA A 6 -46.08 -36.93 -7.55
C ALA A 6 -44.63 -36.86 -8.04
N ASP A 7 -44.21 -37.71 -8.98
CA ASP A 7 -42.77 -37.84 -9.30
C ASP A 7 -42.32 -37.12 -10.57
N ALA A 8 -43.21 -36.45 -11.31
CA ALA A 8 -42.85 -35.78 -12.56
C ALA A 8 -42.46 -34.30 -12.39
N LEU A 9 -42.72 -33.68 -11.23
CA LEU A 9 -42.48 -32.23 -11.01
C LEU A 9 -41.24 -31.91 -10.17
N ALA A 10 -40.55 -32.91 -9.62
CA ALA A 10 -39.34 -32.69 -8.83
C ALA A 10 -38.08 -32.42 -9.67
N LEU A 11 -38.09 -32.74 -10.97
CA LEU A 11 -36.91 -32.61 -11.85
C LEU A 11 -36.79 -31.26 -12.56
N VAL A 12 -37.82 -30.40 -12.55
CA VAL A 12 -37.80 -29.10 -13.24
C VAL A 12 -37.35 -27.95 -12.32
N ALA A 13 -37.41 -28.13 -10.99
CA ALA A 13 -37.06 -27.08 -10.03
C ALA A 13 -35.54 -26.89 -9.83
N LEU A 14 -34.69 -27.78 -10.35
CA LEU A 14 -33.23 -27.71 -10.18
C LEU A 14 -32.52 -26.83 -11.24
N LEU A 15 -33.23 -26.33 -12.25
CA LEU A 15 -32.64 -25.54 -13.35
C LEU A 15 -32.72 -24.02 -13.15
N TRP A 16 -33.27 -23.55 -12.03
CA TRP A 16 -33.47 -22.12 -11.75
C TRP A 16 -32.80 -21.68 -10.44
N ALA A 17 -31.64 -22.26 -10.12
CA ALA A 17 -30.78 -21.68 -9.11
C ALA A 17 -30.09 -20.44 -9.71
N PRO A 18 -30.31 -19.22 -9.18
CA PRO A 18 -29.42 -18.12 -9.49
C PRO A 18 -28.05 -18.52 -8.96
N TRP A 19 -27.05 -18.43 -9.83
CA TRP A 19 -25.64 -18.58 -9.51
C TRP A 19 -25.36 -17.76 -8.25
N ARG A 20 -25.28 -18.43 -7.11
CA ARG A 20 -24.69 -17.81 -5.94
C ARG A 20 -23.25 -17.57 -6.34
N ALA A 21 -22.83 -16.31 -6.31
CA ALA A 21 -21.43 -15.95 -6.36
C ALA A 21 -20.70 -16.92 -5.42
N LEU A 22 -19.74 -17.65 -5.98
CA LEU A 22 -18.76 -18.36 -5.18
C LEU A 22 -18.00 -17.26 -4.43
N ASP A 23 -18.43 -16.96 -3.22
CA ASP A 23 -17.59 -16.26 -2.26
C ASP A 23 -16.30 -17.07 -2.18
N GLY A 24 -15.19 -16.39 -2.50
CA GLY A 24 -13.87 -17.00 -2.57
C GLY A 24 -13.60 -17.83 -1.32
N ALA A 25 -12.98 -19.00 -1.52
CA ALA A 25 -12.59 -19.87 -0.42
C ALA A 25 -11.83 -19.07 0.64
N PRO A 26 -12.12 -19.27 1.94
CA PRO A 26 -11.45 -18.52 3.00
C PRO A 26 -9.94 -18.76 2.91
N LEU A 27 -9.17 -17.67 2.96
CA LEU A 27 -7.70 -17.56 2.83
C LEU A 27 -6.87 -18.34 3.87
N ALA A 28 -7.50 -19.28 4.59
CA ALA A 28 -6.86 -20.08 5.62
C ALA A 28 -5.73 -20.99 5.09
N GLU A 29 -5.64 -21.23 3.78
CA GLU A 29 -4.59 -22.08 3.19
C GLU A 29 -3.26 -21.34 2.93
N LEU A 30 -3.20 -20.00 3.02
CA LEU A 30 -1.99 -19.24 2.66
C LEU A 30 -0.96 -19.11 3.78
N SER A 31 -1.37 -19.22 5.04
CA SER A 31 -0.47 -19.03 6.20
C SER A 31 0.64 -20.11 6.28
N GLY A 32 0.41 -21.29 5.69
CA GLY A 32 1.33 -22.42 5.71
C GLY A 32 2.25 -22.59 4.50
N ASP A 33 2.12 -21.78 3.44
CA ASP A 33 2.94 -21.93 2.24
C ASP A 33 4.34 -21.34 2.44
N HIS A 34 5.37 -22.16 2.20
CA HIS A 34 6.78 -21.79 2.42
C HIS A 34 7.19 -20.58 1.57
N ASP A 35 6.73 -20.52 0.33
CA ASP A 35 7.07 -19.45 -0.61
C ASP A 35 6.42 -18.14 -0.20
N PHE A 36 5.18 -18.17 0.27
CA PHE A 36 4.50 -17.01 0.84
C PHE A 36 5.18 -16.49 2.11
N GLN A 37 5.59 -17.38 3.02
CA GLN A 37 6.34 -16.99 4.21
C GLN A 37 7.72 -16.39 3.87
N LEU A 38 8.41 -16.95 2.87
CA LEU A 38 9.67 -16.39 2.38
C LEU A 38 9.48 -15.00 1.76
N PHE A 39 8.40 -14.81 0.98
CA PHE A 39 8.00 -13.51 0.45
C PHE A 39 7.80 -12.50 1.59
N LEU A 40 7.03 -12.84 2.62
CA LEU A 40 6.75 -11.93 3.73
C LEU A 40 8.03 -11.54 4.48
N HIS A 41 8.92 -12.48 4.75
CA HIS A 41 10.20 -12.20 5.41
C HIS A 41 11.10 -11.29 4.57
N LYS A 42 11.24 -11.55 3.27
CA LYS A 42 12.01 -10.70 2.37
C LYS A 42 11.45 -9.27 2.33
N ASN A 43 10.14 -9.12 2.20
CA ASN A 43 9.50 -7.80 2.13
C ASN A 43 9.52 -7.07 3.47
N LEU A 44 9.55 -7.77 4.62
CA LEU A 44 9.79 -7.17 5.93
C LEU A 44 11.19 -6.58 6.06
N GLU A 45 12.22 -7.33 5.64
CA GLU A 45 13.60 -6.83 5.60
C GLU A 45 13.71 -5.60 4.70
N PHE A 46 13.09 -5.68 3.52
CA PHE A 46 13.12 -4.60 2.55
C PHE A 46 12.38 -3.35 3.04
N THR A 47 11.19 -3.52 3.64
CA THR A 47 10.45 -2.43 4.28
C THR A 47 11.29 -1.78 5.40
N ARG A 48 12.05 -2.57 6.17
CA ARG A 48 12.93 -2.01 7.21
C ARG A 48 14.07 -1.19 6.63
N LYS A 49 14.67 -1.62 5.53
CA LYS A 49 15.69 -0.86 4.80
C LYS A 49 15.13 0.50 4.36
N ILE A 50 14.00 0.50 3.66
CA ILE A 50 13.33 1.71 3.17
C ILE A 50 13.05 2.68 4.32
N LYS A 51 12.55 2.19 5.47
CA LYS A 51 12.35 3.03 6.67
C LYS A 51 13.64 3.68 7.18
N GLY A 52 14.76 2.94 7.16
CA GLY A 52 16.06 3.48 7.53
C GLY A 52 16.50 4.63 6.62
N ASP A 53 16.30 4.44 5.31
CA ASP A 53 16.65 5.42 4.28
C ASP A 53 15.75 6.67 4.36
N VAL A 54 14.44 6.49 4.58
CA VAL A 54 13.51 7.60 4.85
C VAL A 54 13.93 8.39 6.09
N ALA A 55 14.25 7.71 7.19
CA ALA A 55 14.70 8.37 8.42
C ALA A 55 16.03 9.12 8.23
N ALA A 56 16.90 8.64 7.34
CA ALA A 56 18.12 9.36 6.97
C ALA A 56 17.82 10.64 6.18
N LEU A 57 16.88 10.60 5.23
CA LEU A 57 16.44 11.79 4.51
C LEU A 57 15.69 12.78 5.42
N GLN A 58 14.89 12.30 6.38
CA GLN A 58 14.25 13.18 7.38
C GLN A 58 15.29 13.94 8.20
N ARG A 59 16.38 13.29 8.61
CA ARG A 59 17.51 13.95 9.27
C ARG A 59 18.15 14.99 8.36
N ALA A 60 18.40 14.65 7.09
CA ALA A 60 18.94 15.61 6.13
C ALA A 60 18.05 16.85 5.93
N VAL A 61 16.72 16.68 5.89
CA VAL A 61 15.75 17.80 5.85
C VAL A 61 15.86 18.66 7.12
N CYS A 62 15.89 18.03 8.30
CA CYS A 62 16.02 18.74 9.58
C CYS A 62 17.35 19.51 9.65
N ASP A 63 18.47 18.91 9.30
CA ASP A 63 19.79 19.55 9.34
C ASP A 63 19.88 20.72 8.35
N THR A 64 19.34 20.55 7.14
CA THR A 64 19.44 21.54 6.05
C THR A 64 18.45 22.70 6.21
N PHE A 65 17.23 22.41 6.64
CA PHE A 65 16.11 23.37 6.61
C PHE A 65 15.55 23.70 7.99
N GLN A 66 16.04 23.06 9.06
CA GLN A 66 15.53 23.19 10.42
C GLN A 66 14.04 22.80 10.55
N LEU A 67 13.54 21.95 9.64
CA LEU A 67 12.19 21.39 9.65
C LEU A 67 12.24 20.00 10.31
N CYS A 68 11.99 19.94 11.61
CA CYS A 68 12.19 18.73 12.41
C CYS A 68 10.94 18.24 13.12
N LYS A 69 9.92 19.09 13.28
CA LYS A 69 8.71 18.79 14.06
C LYS A 69 7.45 19.06 13.24
N GLU A 70 6.53 18.10 13.25
CA GLU A 70 5.28 18.19 12.50
C GLU A 70 4.34 19.24 13.10
N GLU A 71 4.30 19.36 14.44
CA GLU A 71 3.41 20.28 15.15
C GLU A 71 3.59 21.75 14.76
N GLU A 72 4.79 22.16 14.37
CA GLU A 72 5.12 23.54 14.00
C GLU A 72 4.64 23.90 12.58
N LEU A 73 4.23 22.91 11.78
CA LEU A 73 3.95 23.04 10.34
C LEU A 73 2.51 22.70 9.95
N LEU A 74 1.64 22.44 10.93
CA LEU A 74 0.27 21.96 10.70
C LEU A 74 -0.60 22.95 9.90
N LEU A 75 -0.41 24.26 10.10
CA LEU A 75 -1.17 25.28 9.37
C LEU A 75 -0.83 25.28 7.88
N VAL A 76 0.45 25.13 7.54
CA VAL A 76 0.92 25.10 6.16
C VAL A 76 0.50 23.79 5.48
N ARG A 77 0.42 22.68 6.23
CA ARG A 77 0.03 21.36 5.71
C ARG A 77 -1.31 21.38 4.97
N GLN A 78 -2.33 22.06 5.53
CA GLN A 78 -3.67 22.09 4.93
C GLN A 78 -3.67 22.72 3.55
N ASP A 79 -2.88 23.77 3.36
CA ASP A 79 -2.77 24.49 2.09
C ASP A 79 -2.00 23.70 1.01
N LEU A 80 -1.16 22.76 1.42
CA LEU A 80 -0.30 21.99 0.50
C LEU A 80 -1.00 20.79 -0.15
N GLY A 81 -2.15 20.35 0.36
CA GLY A 81 -2.91 19.23 -0.22
C GLY A 81 -2.14 17.90 -0.27
N ILE A 82 -1.15 17.70 0.61
CA ILE A 82 -0.32 16.48 0.59
C ILE A 82 -1.12 15.32 1.15
N ALA A 83 -1.64 14.49 0.25
CA ALA A 83 -2.38 13.29 0.58
C ALA A 83 -1.49 12.26 1.27
N GLN A 84 -2.01 11.65 2.34
CA GLN A 84 -1.42 10.47 2.95
C GLN A 84 -2.01 9.23 2.29
N ALA A 85 -1.16 8.31 1.86
CA ALA A 85 -1.64 7.05 1.29
C ALA A 85 -2.45 6.24 2.32
N PRO A 86 -3.66 5.78 1.97
CA PRO A 86 -4.56 5.05 2.86
C PRO A 86 -4.00 3.67 3.24
N LEU A 87 -4.26 3.22 4.48
CA LEU A 87 -3.88 1.89 4.99
C LEU A 87 -4.95 1.29 5.94
N GLU A 88 -6.18 1.76 5.84
CA GLU A 88 -7.37 1.38 6.63
C GLU A 88 -7.65 -0.12 6.57
N GLN A 89 -7.46 -0.73 5.40
CA GLN A 89 -7.71 -2.15 5.19
C GLN A 89 -6.65 -3.03 5.87
N CYS A 90 -5.47 -2.48 6.14
CA CYS A 90 -4.40 -3.16 6.87
C CYS A 90 -4.58 -3.16 8.39
N HIS A 91 -5.54 -2.40 8.92
CA HIS A 91 -5.83 -2.33 10.36
C HIS A 91 -7.32 -2.46 10.68
N SER A 92 -8.14 -2.85 9.70
CA SER A 92 -9.57 -3.05 9.88
C SER A 92 -9.84 -4.30 10.73
N ARG A 93 -10.99 -4.31 11.42
CA ARG A 93 -11.45 -5.52 12.15
C ARG A 93 -11.76 -6.67 11.19
N SER A 94 -12.20 -6.33 9.98
CA SER A 94 -12.43 -7.25 8.86
C SER A 94 -11.20 -7.26 7.95
N PHE A 95 -10.05 -7.62 8.50
CA PHE A 95 -8.78 -7.62 7.79
C PHE A 95 -8.87 -8.49 6.51
N GLN A 96 -8.53 -7.89 5.37
CA GLN A 96 -8.51 -8.54 4.06
C GLN A 96 -7.11 -8.39 3.45
N PRO A 97 -6.33 -9.48 3.33
CA PRO A 97 -4.98 -9.44 2.76
C PRO A 97 -4.91 -8.75 1.40
N GLU A 98 -5.89 -9.00 0.52
CA GLU A 98 -5.99 -8.45 -0.83
C GLU A 98 -6.06 -6.93 -0.79
N ALA A 99 -7.00 -6.42 0.00
CA ALA A 99 -7.25 -4.99 0.12
C ALA A 99 -6.06 -4.29 0.80
N CYS A 100 -5.44 -4.93 1.80
CA CYS A 100 -4.24 -4.43 2.44
C CYS A 100 -3.04 -4.39 1.47
N PHE A 101 -2.77 -5.47 0.73
CA PHE A 101 -1.69 -5.51 -0.26
C PHE A 101 -1.89 -4.48 -1.38
N SER A 102 -3.13 -4.30 -1.86
CA SER A 102 -3.47 -3.25 -2.82
C SER A 102 -3.12 -1.86 -2.27
N GLN A 103 -3.54 -1.55 -1.04
CA GLN A 103 -3.22 -0.26 -0.41
C GLN A 103 -1.71 -0.05 -0.20
N ILE A 104 -0.97 -1.10 0.19
CA ILE A 104 0.49 -1.02 0.33
C ILE A 104 1.14 -0.76 -1.04
N ARG A 105 0.77 -1.52 -2.07
CA ARG A 105 1.27 -1.33 -3.45
C ARG A 105 1.01 0.09 -3.94
N ASP A 106 -0.23 0.55 -3.85
CA ASP A 106 -0.66 1.85 -4.39
C ASP A 106 -0.02 3.01 -3.62
N GLY A 107 0.12 2.87 -2.30
CA GLY A 107 0.85 3.83 -1.46
C GLY A 107 2.33 3.92 -1.83
N LEU A 108 3.01 2.79 -2.04
CA LEU A 108 4.41 2.77 -2.48
C LEU A 108 4.61 3.48 -3.83
N ARG A 109 3.70 3.25 -4.79
CA ARG A 109 3.72 3.92 -6.09
C ARG A 109 3.54 5.44 -5.95
N SER A 110 2.64 5.86 -5.05
CA SER A 110 2.42 7.28 -4.75
C SER A 110 3.66 7.95 -4.15
N TYR A 111 4.30 7.31 -3.15
CA TYR A 111 5.51 7.85 -2.54
C TYR A 111 6.70 7.84 -3.50
N HIS A 112 6.87 6.79 -4.30
CA HIS A 112 7.86 6.76 -5.37
C HIS A 112 7.76 8.00 -6.29
N SER A 113 6.55 8.34 -6.74
CA SER A 113 6.32 9.53 -7.55
C SER A 113 6.65 10.82 -6.79
N SER A 114 6.28 10.89 -5.51
CA SER A 114 6.48 12.08 -4.66
C SER A 114 7.95 12.31 -4.28
N LEU A 115 8.80 11.29 -4.34
CA LEU A 115 10.23 11.42 -4.04
C LEU A 115 10.99 12.30 -5.05
N ALA A 116 10.45 12.54 -6.26
CA ALA A 116 11.00 13.53 -7.17
C ALA A 116 11.05 14.94 -6.54
N THR A 117 10.04 15.30 -5.75
CA THR A 117 10.02 16.55 -4.97
C THR A 117 11.16 16.60 -3.94
N VAL A 118 11.48 15.47 -3.30
CA VAL A 118 12.56 15.37 -2.31
C VAL A 118 13.93 15.44 -2.98
N LEU A 119 14.07 14.85 -4.17
CA LEU A 119 15.28 14.90 -4.98
C LEU A 119 15.67 16.34 -5.32
N GLU A 120 14.69 17.15 -5.72
CA GLU A 120 14.90 18.58 -6.01
C GLU A 120 15.33 19.38 -4.76
N LEU A 121 14.84 19.01 -3.57
CA LEU A 121 15.17 19.69 -2.31
C LEU A 121 16.55 19.31 -1.77
N LEU A 122 16.97 18.06 -1.94
CA LEU A 122 18.19 17.51 -1.36
C LEU A 122 19.15 17.01 -2.45
N PRO A 123 19.67 17.89 -3.34
CA PRO A 123 20.56 17.46 -4.42
C PRO A 123 21.86 16.80 -3.90
N THR A 124 22.35 17.21 -2.73
CA THR A 124 23.51 16.57 -2.07
C THR A 124 23.24 15.12 -1.65
N HIS A 125 21.97 14.74 -1.49
CA HIS A 125 21.54 13.39 -1.11
C HIS A 125 20.86 12.65 -2.27
N ALA A 126 21.05 13.09 -3.52
CA ALA A 126 20.38 12.54 -4.70
C ALA A 126 20.46 11.01 -4.78
N GLY A 127 21.65 10.43 -4.60
CA GLY A 127 21.83 8.97 -4.66
C GLY A 127 21.03 8.19 -3.60
N LEU A 128 20.81 8.78 -2.41
CA LEU A 128 19.95 8.17 -1.39
C LEU A 128 18.47 8.26 -1.77
N VAL A 129 18.04 9.38 -2.35
CA VAL A 129 16.66 9.56 -2.83
C VAL A 129 16.37 8.61 -4.00
N GLU A 130 17.29 8.48 -4.95
CA GLU A 130 17.18 7.57 -6.10
C GLU A 130 17.15 6.09 -5.65
N THR A 131 18.00 5.72 -4.69
CA THR A 131 17.96 4.38 -4.07
C THR A 131 16.60 4.13 -3.42
N LEU A 132 16.09 5.12 -2.67
CA LEU A 132 14.79 5.00 -2.02
C LEU A 132 13.64 4.88 -3.03
N GLN A 133 13.71 5.59 -4.16
CA GLN A 133 12.76 5.44 -5.27
C GLN A 133 12.80 4.02 -5.83
N LEU A 134 14.00 3.51 -6.15
CA LEU A 134 14.18 2.17 -6.66
C LEU A 134 13.60 1.13 -5.69
N ASP A 135 13.89 1.26 -4.40
CA ASP A 135 13.40 0.32 -3.39
C ASP A 135 11.89 0.38 -3.22
N ALA A 136 11.28 1.57 -3.24
CA ALA A 136 9.82 1.71 -3.21
C ALA A 136 9.15 1.04 -4.43
N ALA A 137 9.72 1.24 -5.63
CA ALA A 137 9.23 0.62 -6.86
C ALA A 137 9.38 -0.91 -6.82
N ASN A 138 10.52 -1.42 -6.37
CA ASN A 138 10.78 -2.85 -6.22
C ASN A 138 9.82 -3.50 -5.21
N LEU A 139 9.60 -2.87 -4.06
CA LEU A 139 8.65 -3.38 -3.07
C LEU A 139 7.23 -3.41 -3.62
N SER A 140 6.83 -2.36 -4.35
CA SER A 140 5.53 -2.31 -5.02
C SER A 140 5.38 -3.43 -6.05
N SER A 141 6.42 -3.70 -6.84
CA SER A 141 6.41 -4.75 -7.86
C SER A 141 6.35 -6.14 -7.23
N ASN A 142 7.11 -6.38 -6.17
CA ASN A 142 7.09 -7.66 -5.44
C ASN A 142 5.70 -7.95 -4.89
N ILE A 143 5.05 -6.95 -4.28
CA ILE A 143 3.68 -7.11 -3.75
C ILE A 143 2.69 -7.37 -4.88
N GLN A 144 2.80 -6.66 -6.01
CA GLN A 144 1.96 -6.90 -7.17
C GLN A 144 2.09 -8.33 -7.68
N GLN A 145 3.31 -8.82 -7.87
CA GLN A 145 3.55 -10.18 -8.34
C GLN A 145 2.98 -11.22 -7.35
N GLN A 146 3.16 -11.02 -6.06
CA GLN A 146 2.58 -11.92 -5.06
C GLN A 146 1.05 -11.94 -5.11
N MET A 147 0.41 -10.77 -5.31
CA MET A 147 -1.05 -10.72 -5.48
C MET A 147 -1.49 -11.49 -6.73
N GLU A 148 -0.72 -11.46 -7.82
CA GLU A 148 -0.99 -12.24 -9.04
C GLU A 148 -0.84 -13.74 -8.79
N ASP A 149 0.25 -14.15 -8.15
CA ASP A 149 0.53 -15.56 -7.83
C ASP A 149 -0.55 -16.18 -6.92
N LEU A 150 -1.12 -15.37 -6.02
CA LEU A 150 -2.20 -15.79 -5.11
C LEU A 150 -3.60 -15.72 -5.74
N GLY A 151 -3.73 -15.30 -7.00
CA GLY A 151 -5.03 -15.09 -7.66
C GLY A 151 -5.83 -13.92 -7.08
N LEU A 152 -5.16 -13.01 -6.35
CA LEU A 152 -5.71 -11.85 -5.68
C LEU A 152 -5.67 -10.58 -6.56
N ALA A 153 -5.17 -10.71 -7.78
CA ALA A 153 -5.12 -9.63 -8.74
C ALA A 153 -6.54 -9.20 -9.14
N THR A 154 -7.06 -8.19 -8.46
CA THR A 154 -8.20 -7.42 -8.96
C THR A 154 -7.78 -6.72 -10.25
N VAL A 155 -8.60 -6.81 -11.29
CA VAL A 155 -8.46 -6.01 -12.52
C VAL A 155 -8.61 -4.54 -12.13
N THR A 156 -7.50 -3.90 -11.80
CA THR A 156 -7.43 -2.45 -11.62
C THR A 156 -7.29 -1.85 -13.01
N PHE A 157 -8.38 -1.28 -13.53
CA PHE A 157 -8.26 -0.33 -14.63
C PHE A 157 -7.29 0.77 -14.20
N PRO A 158 -6.38 1.22 -15.07
CA PRO A 158 -5.55 2.38 -14.75
C PRO A 158 -6.50 3.53 -14.43
N SER A 159 -6.61 3.89 -13.15
CA SER A 159 -7.29 5.10 -12.76
C SER A 159 -6.49 6.25 -13.37
N GLU A 160 -7.14 7.07 -14.19
CA GLU A 160 -6.55 8.31 -14.73
C GLU A 160 -6.18 9.31 -13.61
N ASP A 161 -6.49 8.99 -12.36
CA ASP A 161 -6.02 9.65 -11.14
C ASP A 161 -4.52 9.39 -10.89
N ARG A 162 -3.68 9.77 -11.84
CA ARG A 162 -2.33 10.19 -11.50
C ARG A 162 -2.51 11.48 -10.71
N SER A 163 -2.72 11.35 -9.40
CA SER A 163 -2.85 12.50 -8.50
C SER A 163 -1.72 13.46 -8.84
N PRO A 164 -2.05 14.68 -9.32
CA PRO A 164 -1.03 15.59 -9.79
C PRO A 164 -0.03 15.81 -8.66
N LEU A 165 1.26 15.78 -8.99
CA LEU A 165 2.29 16.09 -8.01
C LEU A 165 1.95 17.44 -7.36
N PRO A 166 2.09 17.57 -6.04
CA PRO A 166 1.78 18.82 -5.36
C PRO A 166 2.59 19.95 -5.99
N ALA A 167 1.90 20.97 -6.50
CA ALA A 167 2.52 22.16 -7.05
C ALA A 167 2.78 23.14 -5.91
N PHE A 168 4.06 23.39 -5.60
CA PHE A 168 4.45 24.30 -4.54
C PHE A 168 4.58 25.72 -5.08
N SER A 169 3.90 26.68 -4.44
CA SER A 169 3.89 28.08 -4.88
C SER A 169 5.10 28.87 -4.37
N SER A 170 5.87 28.32 -3.42
CA SER A 170 7.06 28.95 -2.87
C SER A 170 8.12 27.94 -2.45
N ARG A 171 9.37 28.40 -2.31
CA ARG A 171 10.48 27.59 -1.79
C ARG A 171 10.19 27.02 -0.39
N PHE A 172 9.57 27.81 0.47
CA PHE A 172 9.19 27.36 1.81
C PHE A 172 8.13 26.26 1.74
N GLN A 173 7.11 26.43 0.90
CA GLN A 173 6.09 25.38 0.67
C GLN A 173 6.71 24.09 0.12
N HIS A 174 7.69 24.21 -0.77
CA HIS A 174 8.42 23.05 -1.31
C HIS A 174 9.17 22.32 -0.19
N GLN A 175 9.90 23.04 0.68
CA GLN A 175 10.62 22.47 1.82
C GLN A 175 9.67 21.76 2.80
N VAL A 176 8.59 22.43 3.20
CA VAL A 176 7.55 21.86 4.07
C VAL A 176 6.89 20.66 3.40
N GLY A 177 6.71 20.72 2.08
CA GLY A 177 6.16 19.61 1.30
C GLY A 177 7.05 18.37 1.30
N GLY A 178 8.35 18.55 1.06
CA GLY A 178 9.33 17.47 1.18
C GLY A 178 9.38 16.86 2.57
N PHE A 179 9.30 17.70 3.61
CA PHE A 179 9.20 17.24 5.00
C PHE A 179 7.97 16.33 5.21
N PHE A 180 6.78 16.78 4.78
CA PHE A 180 5.55 16.00 4.94
C PHE A 180 5.51 14.73 4.08
N ILE A 181 6.07 14.74 2.88
CA ILE A 181 6.21 13.54 2.05
C ILE A 181 6.99 12.46 2.82
N LEU A 182 8.16 12.82 3.39
CA LEU A 182 8.97 11.87 4.15
C LEU A 182 8.29 11.44 5.46
N ALA A 183 7.65 12.35 6.19
CA ALA A 183 6.92 12.03 7.42
C ALA A 183 5.73 11.10 7.17
N ASN A 184 4.96 11.35 6.10
CA ASN A 184 3.87 10.48 5.70
C ASN A 184 4.38 9.12 5.23
N PHE A 185 5.48 9.09 4.48
CA PHE A 185 6.07 7.83 4.02
C PHE A 185 6.58 6.97 5.17
N GLN A 186 7.23 7.58 6.16
CA GLN A 186 7.67 6.89 7.37
C GLN A 186 6.49 6.23 8.11
N ARG A 187 5.41 6.98 8.37
CA ARG A 187 4.20 6.46 9.03
C ARG A 187 3.53 5.34 8.22
N PHE A 188 3.49 5.50 6.91
CA PHE A 188 2.98 4.48 5.99
C PHE A 188 3.79 3.18 6.11
N LEU A 189 5.13 3.25 6.03
CA LEU A 189 5.99 2.08 6.13
C LEU A 189 5.93 1.41 7.50
N GLU A 190 5.74 2.17 8.57
CA GLU A 190 5.52 1.60 9.91
C GLU A 190 4.25 0.75 9.98
N THR A 191 3.18 1.24 9.38
CA THR A 191 1.90 0.53 9.33
C THR A 191 1.96 -0.66 8.40
N ALA A 192 2.54 -0.50 7.20
CA ALA A 192 2.77 -1.60 6.25
C ALA A 192 3.64 -2.71 6.86
N TYR A 193 4.74 -2.36 7.56
CA TYR A 193 5.59 -3.33 8.26
C TYR A 193 4.81 -4.12 9.32
N ARG A 194 3.93 -3.45 10.09
CA ARG A 194 3.10 -4.12 11.11
C ARG A 194 2.12 -5.10 10.46
N ALA A 195 1.52 -4.73 9.33
CA ALA A 195 0.59 -5.58 8.59
C ALA A 195 1.30 -6.81 8.00
N LEU A 196 2.43 -6.62 7.30
CA LEU A 196 3.25 -7.72 6.77
C LEU A 196 3.72 -8.67 7.87
N ARG A 197 4.09 -8.12 9.03
CA ARG A 197 4.51 -8.92 10.19
C ARG A 197 3.36 -9.70 10.79
N HIS A 198 2.15 -9.16 10.77
CA HIS A 198 0.98 -9.86 11.24
C HIS A 198 0.69 -11.08 10.35
N LEU A 199 0.72 -10.89 9.03
CA LEU A 199 0.58 -11.97 8.05
C LEU A 199 1.66 -13.06 8.21
N ALA A 200 2.90 -12.68 8.51
CA ALA A 200 4.00 -13.64 8.69
C ALA A 200 3.93 -14.47 9.98
N ARG A 201 2.95 -14.17 10.85
CA ARG A 201 2.73 -14.84 12.14
C ARG A 201 1.45 -15.64 12.19
N LEU A 202 0.58 -15.48 11.21
CA LEU A 202 -0.62 -16.31 11.05
C LEU A 202 -0.16 -17.72 10.68
#